data_AF-A0AAP2G3E2-F1
#
_entry.id   AF-A0AAP2G3E2-F1
#
_cell.length_a   1.000
_cell.length_b   1.000
_cell.length_c   1.000
_cell.angle_alpha   90.00
_cell.angle_beta   90.00
_cell.angle_gamma   90.00
#
_symmetry.space_group_name_H-M   'P 1'
#
loop_
_entity.id
_entity.type
_entity.pdbx_description
1 polymer ?
#
loop_
_entity_poly.entity_id
_entity_poly.type
_entity_poly.pdbx_seq_one_letter_code
_entity_poly.pdbx_strand_id
1 'polypeptide(L)'
;MKNIFEHLNKDQIEDLINRYYTEKAMDLIEEFNLDVSPSSLKKHFPPEEVGRPCPHCSTGLYRKRLSKSEFQYRSEPKKAYCPNCNHIESVTCPCTQCELHRFRIREEEKKIRAEYIKNKYTLDPANYPVFEDLSYKGKIVLGAYMREGMLENFREIKPLNDFLTKFTPTKILEEQYFSFLQNHNFLEVSPHTDDNGLLILDLEGKEDILFEDYCRYNLCIKSRSLATDKLIQQILIPIKPTEDELENALLLWQELAIHECIDYYWVTIDRLFGKPRVGEKTLTVFGDLVKKFSVAQIYNIIFSSSNYVLRWQREHQITGQ
;
A
#
# COMPACT_ATOMS: atom_id res chain seq x y z
N MET A 1 40.59 -13.02 14.12
CA MET A 1 40.98 -12.55 15.47
C MET A 1 41.99 -13.54 16.02
N LYS A 2 43.10 -13.07 16.60
CA LYS A 2 44.12 -13.91 17.26
C LYS A 2 43.46 -14.59 18.48
N ASN A 3 43.67 -15.89 18.67
CA ASN A 3 43.16 -16.60 19.83
C ASN A 3 44.08 -16.31 21.03
N ILE A 4 43.64 -15.43 21.95
CA ILE A 4 44.45 -14.97 23.08
C ILE A 4 44.48 -15.97 24.26
N PHE A 5 43.80 -17.10 24.13
CA PHE A 5 43.68 -18.13 25.18
C PHE A 5 44.42 -19.42 24.83
N GLU A 6 45.33 -19.41 23.84
CA GLU A 6 46.05 -20.61 23.38
C GLU A 6 46.85 -21.30 24.50
N HIS A 7 47.33 -20.55 25.49
CA HIS A 7 48.10 -21.08 26.64
C HIS A 7 47.25 -21.45 27.86
N LEU A 8 45.94 -21.18 27.85
CA LEU A 8 45.05 -21.46 28.97
C LEU A 8 44.24 -22.74 28.75
N ASN A 9 44.05 -23.51 29.82
CA ASN A 9 43.14 -24.66 29.81
C ASN A 9 41.67 -24.21 30.05
N LYS A 10 40.72 -25.14 29.90
CA LYS A 10 39.28 -24.84 30.05
C LYS A 10 38.92 -24.28 31.43
N ASP A 11 39.46 -24.86 32.49
CA ASP A 11 39.17 -24.46 33.87
C ASP A 11 39.69 -23.04 34.15
N GLN A 12 40.87 -22.70 33.63
CA GLN A 12 41.45 -21.35 33.71
C GLN A 12 40.62 -20.31 32.95
N ILE A 13 40.05 -20.69 31.79
CA ILE A 13 39.15 -19.82 31.03
C ILE A 13 37.84 -19.61 31.78
N GLU A 14 37.28 -20.66 32.40
CA GLU A 14 36.07 -20.54 33.22
C GLU A 14 36.30 -19.67 34.46
N ASP A 15 37.42 -19.84 35.16
CA ASP A 15 37.81 -19.01 36.30
C ASP A 15 37.93 -17.53 35.92
N LEU A 16 38.66 -17.24 34.82
CA LEU A 16 38.81 -15.88 34.28
C LEU A 16 37.44 -15.23 33.97
N ILE A 17 36.53 -15.98 33.36
CA ILE A 17 35.19 -15.48 33.00
C ILE A 17 34.35 -15.19 34.25
N ASN A 18 34.43 -16.04 35.28
CA ASN A 18 33.69 -15.84 36.52
C ASN A 18 34.18 -14.59 37.27
N ARG A 19 35.50 -14.39 37.32
CA ARG A 19 36.14 -13.24 37.99
C ARG A 19 35.97 -11.92 37.22
N TYR A 20 35.85 -11.98 35.89
CA TYR A 20 35.71 -10.79 35.03
C TYR A 20 34.57 -9.84 35.44
N TYR A 21 33.44 -10.37 35.92
CA TYR A 21 32.28 -9.54 36.27
C TYR A 21 32.45 -8.78 37.59
N THR A 22 33.34 -9.21 38.47
CA THR A 22 33.58 -8.61 39.80
C THR A 22 34.90 -7.84 39.84
N GLU A 23 35.98 -8.37 39.25
CA GLU A 23 37.34 -7.85 39.37
C GLU A 23 37.76 -6.91 38.23
N LYS A 24 38.80 -6.10 38.45
CA LYS A 24 39.29 -5.17 37.41
C LYS A 24 39.92 -5.97 36.26
N ALA A 25 39.52 -5.64 35.04
CA ALA A 25 39.99 -6.34 33.85
C ALA A 25 41.51 -6.21 33.62
N MET A 26 42.14 -5.14 34.13
CA MET A 26 43.59 -4.93 34.03
C MET A 26 44.35 -5.97 34.87
N ASP A 27 43.96 -6.13 36.13
CA ASP A 27 44.53 -7.11 37.06
C ASP A 27 44.43 -8.54 36.50
N LEU A 28 43.27 -8.89 35.93
CA LEU A 28 43.06 -10.20 35.28
C LEU A 28 43.91 -10.39 34.00
N ILE A 29 44.16 -9.32 33.24
CA ILE A 29 45.01 -9.40 32.04
C ILE A 29 46.46 -9.70 32.42
N GLU A 30 46.97 -9.06 33.49
CA GLU A 30 48.32 -9.30 34.00
C GLU A 30 48.43 -10.71 34.60
N GLU A 31 47.47 -11.12 35.43
CA GLU A 31 47.48 -12.43 36.11
C GLU A 31 47.43 -13.61 35.12
N PHE A 32 46.58 -13.52 34.10
CA PHE A 32 46.43 -14.57 33.09
C PHE A 32 47.37 -14.41 31.89
N ASN A 33 48.26 -13.41 31.91
CA ASN A 33 49.24 -13.09 30.87
C ASN A 33 48.61 -12.98 29.48
N LEU A 34 47.63 -12.07 29.32
CA LEU A 34 46.83 -11.90 28.11
C LEU A 34 47.30 -10.71 27.26
N ASP A 35 47.49 -10.93 25.97
CA ASP A 35 47.85 -9.89 24.99
C ASP A 35 46.59 -9.18 24.45
N VAL A 36 45.90 -8.41 25.30
CA VAL A 36 44.66 -7.68 24.95
C VAL A 36 44.45 -6.45 25.83
N SER A 37 43.71 -5.45 25.33
CA SER A 37 43.31 -4.30 26.15
C SER A 37 42.12 -4.64 27.08
N PRO A 38 42.02 -4.00 28.26
CA PRO A 38 40.90 -4.21 29.20
C PRO A 38 39.51 -4.01 28.56
N SER A 39 39.39 -3.06 27.63
CA SER A 39 38.13 -2.76 26.94
C SER A 39 37.71 -3.83 25.93
N SER A 40 38.64 -4.68 25.49
CA SER A 40 38.42 -5.67 24.42
C SER A 40 38.42 -7.11 24.91
N LEU A 41 38.87 -7.38 26.15
CA LEU A 41 38.93 -8.72 26.75
C LEU A 41 37.64 -9.55 26.54
N LYS A 42 36.48 -8.95 26.82
CA LYS A 42 35.16 -9.61 26.67
C LYS A 42 34.86 -10.10 25.24
N LYS A 43 35.44 -9.46 24.21
CA LYS A 43 35.20 -9.83 22.80
C LYS A 43 35.80 -11.20 22.46
N HIS A 44 36.77 -11.66 23.24
CA HIS A 44 37.46 -12.93 23.03
C HIS A 44 36.79 -14.10 23.75
N PHE A 45 36.00 -13.85 24.81
CA PHE A 45 35.38 -14.94 25.57
C PHE A 45 34.51 -15.85 24.71
N PRO A 46 34.60 -17.18 24.91
CA PRO A 46 33.68 -18.10 24.25
C PRO A 46 32.25 -17.77 24.67
N PRO A 47 31.28 -17.88 23.76
CA PRO A 47 29.88 -17.66 24.10
C PRO A 47 29.41 -18.70 25.12
N GLU A 48 28.34 -18.38 25.81
CA GLU A 48 27.76 -19.27 26.83
C GLU A 48 26.81 -20.26 26.16
N GLU A 49 26.98 -21.55 26.43
CA GLU A 49 26.08 -22.60 25.94
C GLU A 49 24.78 -22.59 26.76
N VAL A 50 23.64 -22.65 26.08
CA VAL A 50 22.31 -22.58 26.70
C VAL A 50 21.83 -23.96 27.18
N GLY A 51 22.48 -25.04 26.75
CA GLY A 51 22.16 -26.42 27.14
C GLY A 51 20.96 -27.02 26.41
N ARG A 52 20.48 -26.39 25.34
CA ARG A 52 19.43 -26.92 24.46
C ARG A 52 19.84 -26.87 22.98
N PRO A 53 19.43 -27.85 22.16
CA PRO A 53 19.74 -27.87 20.75
C PRO A 53 18.87 -26.89 19.95
N CYS A 54 19.39 -26.45 18.80
CA CYS A 54 18.67 -25.65 17.83
C CYS A 54 17.51 -26.47 17.22
N PRO A 55 16.29 -25.91 17.11
CA PRO A 55 15.13 -26.64 16.59
C PRO A 55 15.23 -27.00 15.08
N HIS A 56 16.24 -26.49 14.37
CA HIS A 56 16.36 -26.67 12.91
C HIS A 56 17.51 -27.58 12.49
N CYS A 57 18.58 -27.65 13.27
CA CYS A 57 19.78 -28.43 12.91
C CYS A 57 20.39 -29.22 14.07
N SER A 58 19.75 -29.17 15.25
CA SER A 58 20.16 -29.87 16.47
C SER A 58 21.53 -29.51 17.05
N THR A 59 22.27 -28.55 16.47
CA THR A 59 23.48 -27.97 17.08
C THR A 59 23.15 -27.22 18.38
N GLY A 60 24.03 -27.26 19.37
CA GLY A 60 23.86 -26.50 20.62
C GLY A 60 23.62 -25.00 20.38
N LEU A 61 22.72 -24.41 21.16
CA LEU A 61 22.48 -22.96 21.16
C LEU A 61 23.43 -22.25 22.09
N TYR A 62 23.85 -21.06 21.68
CA TYR A 62 24.77 -20.21 22.41
C TYR A 62 24.20 -18.82 22.61
N ARG A 63 24.61 -18.10 23.65
CA ARG A 63 24.29 -16.69 23.83
C ARG A 63 25.56 -15.87 24.01
N LYS A 64 25.52 -14.63 23.53
CA LYS A 64 26.60 -13.68 23.77
C LYS A 64 26.61 -13.34 25.25
N ARG A 65 27.80 -13.35 25.86
CA ARG A 65 27.99 -12.90 27.24
C ARG A 65 27.64 -11.43 27.39
N LEU A 66 27.11 -11.04 28.55
CA LEU A 66 26.88 -9.65 28.89
C LEU A 66 28.22 -8.92 29.04
N SER A 67 28.22 -7.62 28.78
CA SER A 67 29.32 -6.75 29.21
C SER A 67 29.28 -6.55 30.72
N LYS A 68 30.35 -5.99 31.29
CA LYS A 68 30.44 -5.76 32.73
C LYS A 68 29.37 -4.78 33.22
N SER A 69 29.08 -3.74 32.45
CA SER A 69 27.98 -2.80 32.73
C SER A 69 26.62 -3.49 32.64
N GLU A 70 26.33 -4.22 31.56
CA GLU A 70 25.06 -4.94 31.39
C GLU A 70 24.81 -5.95 32.53
N PHE A 71 25.86 -6.63 32.99
CA PHE A 71 25.79 -7.53 34.14
C PHE A 71 25.47 -6.78 35.44
N GLN A 72 26.14 -5.65 35.71
CA GLN A 72 25.88 -4.82 36.89
C GLN A 72 24.45 -4.24 36.89
N TYR A 73 23.94 -3.85 35.72
CA TYR A 73 22.57 -3.36 35.55
C TYR A 73 21.52 -4.48 35.49
N ARG A 74 21.89 -5.75 35.69
CA ARG A 74 20.98 -6.92 35.62
C ARG A 74 20.15 -6.94 34.34
N SER A 75 20.79 -6.57 33.23
CA SER A 75 20.13 -6.58 31.91
C SER A 75 19.67 -7.99 31.55
N GLU A 76 18.62 -8.07 30.73
CA GLU A 76 18.13 -9.35 30.22
C GLU A 76 19.24 -10.10 29.45
N PRO A 77 19.28 -11.45 29.55
CA PRO A 77 20.18 -12.26 28.75
C PRO A 77 20.04 -11.98 27.26
N LYS A 78 21.15 -12.01 26.54
CA LYS A 78 21.10 -11.91 25.07
C LYS A 78 20.37 -13.12 24.49
N LYS A 79 19.60 -12.87 23.43
CA LYS A 79 18.91 -13.91 22.66
C LYS A 79 19.90 -15.02 22.26
N ALA A 80 19.49 -16.27 22.44
CA ALA A 80 20.30 -17.40 22.00
C ALA A 80 20.37 -17.43 20.47
N TYR A 81 21.47 -17.93 19.94
CA TYR A 81 21.71 -18.11 18.52
C TYR A 81 22.38 -19.45 18.23
N CYS A 82 22.14 -19.97 17.02
CA CYS A 82 22.78 -21.17 16.52
C CYS A 82 23.97 -20.77 15.62
N PRO A 83 25.20 -21.24 15.89
CA PRO A 83 26.37 -20.92 15.07
C PRO A 83 26.37 -21.63 13.70
N ASN A 84 25.58 -22.70 13.56
CA ASN A 84 25.52 -23.50 12.32
C ASN A 84 24.52 -22.92 11.31
N CYS A 85 23.29 -22.62 11.73
CA CYS A 85 22.22 -22.16 10.83
C CYS A 85 21.82 -20.69 11.03
N ASN A 86 22.52 -19.94 11.89
CA ASN A 86 22.22 -18.54 12.24
C ASN A 86 20.80 -18.33 12.81
N HIS A 87 20.15 -19.37 13.34
CA HIS A 87 18.91 -19.23 14.09
C HIS A 87 19.13 -18.30 15.30
N ILE A 88 18.13 -17.49 15.64
CA ILE A 88 18.12 -16.60 16.81
C ILE A 88 16.73 -16.71 17.42
N GLU A 89 16.65 -16.74 18.75
CA GLU A 89 15.38 -16.77 19.47
C GLU A 89 14.68 -15.40 19.44
N SER A 90 14.13 -15.08 18.28
CA SER A 90 13.43 -13.85 17.96
C SER A 90 12.32 -14.16 16.97
N VAL A 91 11.18 -13.51 17.11
CA VAL A 91 10.07 -13.58 16.14
C VAL A 91 10.55 -13.23 14.72
N THR A 92 11.50 -12.30 14.64
CA THR A 92 12.14 -11.78 13.42
C THR A 92 13.42 -12.52 13.02
N CYS A 93 13.63 -13.77 13.47
CA CYS A 93 14.83 -14.54 13.15
C CYS A 93 15.08 -14.64 11.63
N PRO A 94 16.25 -14.26 11.11
CA PRO A 94 16.50 -14.24 9.66
C PRO A 94 17.00 -15.57 9.10
N CYS A 95 17.07 -16.66 9.88
CA CYS A 95 17.54 -17.93 9.34
C CYS A 95 16.55 -18.52 8.34
N THR A 96 17.08 -19.26 7.35
CA THR A 96 16.31 -19.83 6.23
C THR A 96 15.08 -20.62 6.68
N GLN A 97 15.21 -21.44 7.73
CA GLN A 97 14.09 -22.27 8.18
C GLN A 97 13.00 -21.46 8.88
N CYS A 98 13.36 -20.45 9.69
CA CYS A 98 12.37 -19.54 10.27
C CYS A 98 11.70 -18.69 9.19
N GLU A 99 12.45 -18.26 8.18
CA GLU A 99 11.91 -17.49 7.04
C GLU A 99 10.92 -18.33 6.22
N LEU A 100 11.29 -19.56 5.87
CA LEU A 100 10.40 -20.50 5.18
C LEU A 100 9.14 -20.80 6.00
N HIS A 101 9.27 -20.98 7.31
CA HIS A 101 8.11 -21.19 8.19
C HIS A 101 7.17 -19.99 8.19
N ARG A 102 7.68 -18.77 8.36
CA ARG A 102 6.86 -17.55 8.28
C ARG A 102 6.25 -17.34 6.89
N PHE A 103 6.97 -17.68 5.83
CA PHE A 103 6.45 -17.65 4.48
C PHE A 103 5.25 -18.59 4.32
N ARG A 104 5.36 -19.84 4.81
CA ARG A 104 4.25 -20.81 4.78
C ARG A 104 3.02 -20.32 5.54
N ILE A 105 3.21 -19.79 6.75
CA ILE A 105 2.10 -19.21 7.54
C ILE A 105 1.41 -18.10 6.75
N ARG A 106 2.18 -17.14 6.20
CA ARG A 106 1.60 -16.05 5.39
C ARG A 106 0.87 -16.55 4.14
N GLU A 107 1.40 -17.57 3.47
CA GLU A 107 0.74 -18.15 2.30
C GLU A 107 -0.54 -18.91 2.66
N GLU A 108 -0.58 -19.57 3.82
CA GLU A 108 -1.80 -20.19 4.35
C GLU A 108 -2.84 -19.12 4.74
N GLU A 109 -2.44 -18.07 5.44
CA GLU A 109 -3.30 -16.91 5.76
C GLU A 109 -3.89 -16.28 4.50
N LYS A 110 -3.05 -16.04 3.48
CA LYS A 110 -3.51 -15.54 2.17
C LYS A 110 -4.53 -16.46 1.51
N LYS A 111 -4.37 -17.78 1.58
CA LYS A 111 -5.32 -18.74 0.99
C LYS A 111 -6.65 -18.71 1.71
N ILE A 112 -6.65 -18.76 3.04
CA ILE A 112 -7.86 -18.69 3.86
C ILE A 112 -8.62 -17.39 3.55
N ARG A 113 -7.89 -16.28 3.48
CA ARG A 113 -8.44 -14.97 3.12
C ARG A 113 -9.01 -14.93 1.70
N ALA A 114 -8.28 -15.44 0.72
CA ALA A 114 -8.74 -15.51 -0.67
C ALA A 114 -10.02 -16.35 -0.80
N GLU A 115 -10.12 -17.46 -0.07
CA GLU A 115 -11.35 -18.27 0.01
C GLU A 115 -12.50 -17.51 0.66
N TYR A 116 -12.26 -16.78 1.76
CA TYR A 116 -13.27 -15.93 2.38
C TYR A 116 -13.81 -14.89 1.40
N ILE A 117 -12.93 -14.15 0.73
CA ILE A 117 -13.32 -13.12 -0.25
C ILE A 117 -14.14 -13.75 -1.37
N LYS A 118 -13.65 -14.87 -1.92
CA LYS A 118 -14.35 -15.59 -2.99
C LYS A 118 -15.74 -16.04 -2.55
N ASN A 119 -15.90 -16.53 -1.33
CA ASN A 119 -17.20 -17.02 -0.85
C ASN A 119 -18.20 -15.88 -0.59
N LYS A 120 -17.74 -14.68 -0.23
CA LYS A 120 -18.61 -13.56 0.16
C LYS A 120 -18.88 -12.54 -0.94
N TYR A 121 -17.89 -12.26 -1.78
CA TYR A 121 -17.90 -11.14 -2.73
C TYR A 121 -17.94 -11.55 -4.21
N THR A 122 -17.89 -12.85 -4.52
CA THR A 122 -18.02 -13.32 -5.91
C THR A 122 -19.43 -13.04 -6.40
N LEU A 123 -19.53 -12.42 -7.57
CA LEU A 123 -20.80 -12.19 -8.25
C LEU A 123 -21.20 -13.43 -9.07
N ASP A 124 -22.50 -13.69 -9.19
CA ASP A 124 -22.99 -14.74 -10.08
C ASP A 124 -22.69 -14.35 -11.55
N PRO A 125 -21.93 -15.16 -12.32
CA PRO A 125 -21.65 -14.89 -13.74
C PRO A 125 -22.90 -14.70 -14.61
N ALA A 126 -24.06 -15.23 -14.21
CA ALA A 126 -25.33 -14.98 -14.87
C ALA A 126 -25.67 -13.48 -14.88
N ASN A 127 -25.31 -12.76 -13.81
CA ASN A 127 -25.59 -11.34 -13.61
C ASN A 127 -24.55 -10.40 -14.23
N TYR A 128 -23.48 -10.94 -14.83
CA TYR A 128 -22.48 -10.10 -15.49
C TYR A 128 -23.13 -9.32 -16.65
N PRO A 129 -22.92 -8.00 -16.74
CA PRO A 129 -23.40 -7.19 -17.85
C PRO A 129 -22.88 -7.69 -19.19
N VAL A 130 -23.72 -7.58 -20.21
CA VAL A 130 -23.34 -7.83 -21.60
C VAL A 130 -22.86 -6.52 -22.22
N PHE A 131 -21.61 -6.47 -22.69
CA PHE A 131 -20.97 -5.25 -23.18
C PHE A 131 -21.76 -4.55 -24.29
N GLU A 132 -22.35 -5.32 -25.21
CA GLU A 132 -23.13 -4.76 -26.31
C GLU A 132 -24.40 -4.03 -25.86
N ASP A 133 -24.95 -4.41 -24.70
CA ASP A 133 -26.20 -3.83 -24.14
C ASP A 133 -25.95 -2.59 -23.28
N LEU A 134 -24.68 -2.26 -23.03
CA LEU A 134 -24.34 -1.13 -22.19
C LEU A 134 -24.75 0.18 -22.84
N SER A 135 -25.23 1.11 -22.02
CA SER A 135 -25.40 2.49 -22.42
C SER A 135 -24.06 3.11 -22.84
N TYR A 136 -24.11 4.15 -23.68
CA TYR A 136 -22.92 4.90 -24.06
C TYR A 136 -22.11 5.37 -22.85
N LYS A 137 -22.79 5.91 -21.82
CA LYS A 137 -22.17 6.28 -20.54
C LYS A 137 -21.49 5.09 -19.87
N GLY A 138 -22.14 3.93 -19.78
CA GLY A 138 -21.56 2.73 -19.18
C GLY A 138 -20.26 2.30 -19.89
N LYS A 139 -20.24 2.32 -21.23
CA LYS A 139 -19.05 1.98 -22.02
C LYS A 139 -17.90 2.97 -21.76
N ILE A 140 -18.18 4.28 -21.75
CA ILE A 140 -17.16 5.32 -21.53
C ILE A 140 -16.60 5.27 -20.11
N VAL A 141 -17.46 5.18 -19.09
CA VAL A 141 -17.03 5.11 -17.68
C VAL A 141 -16.17 3.88 -17.44
N LEU A 142 -16.60 2.72 -17.94
CA LEU A 142 -15.83 1.49 -17.81
C LEU A 142 -14.47 1.59 -18.52
N GLY A 143 -14.45 2.10 -19.75
CA GLY A 143 -13.22 2.30 -20.50
C GLY A 143 -12.23 3.26 -19.82
N ALA A 144 -12.73 4.36 -19.25
CA ALA A 144 -11.91 5.30 -18.49
C ALA A 144 -11.33 4.67 -17.22
N TYR A 145 -12.14 3.95 -16.45
CA TYR A 145 -11.71 3.25 -15.23
C TYR A 145 -10.67 2.17 -15.54
N MET A 146 -10.90 1.35 -16.57
CA MET A 146 -9.96 0.30 -16.98
C MET A 146 -8.65 0.87 -17.55
N ARG A 147 -8.69 1.98 -18.28
CA ARG A 147 -7.49 2.56 -18.90
C ARG A 147 -6.43 2.93 -17.87
N GLU A 148 -6.85 3.43 -16.72
CA GLU A 148 -5.94 3.77 -15.62
C GLU A 148 -5.67 2.56 -14.72
N GLY A 149 -6.69 1.74 -14.44
CA GLY A 149 -6.64 0.73 -13.39
C GLY A 149 -6.22 -0.68 -13.81
N MET A 150 -6.35 -1.06 -15.07
CA MET A 150 -6.18 -2.44 -15.52
C MET A 150 -4.74 -2.94 -15.31
N LEU A 151 -4.60 -4.11 -14.71
CA LEU A 151 -3.32 -4.80 -14.58
C LEU A 151 -2.94 -5.51 -15.89
N GLU A 152 -1.65 -5.78 -16.05
CA GLU A 152 -1.07 -6.48 -17.22
C GLU A 152 -1.69 -7.86 -17.50
N ASN A 153 -2.37 -8.46 -16.51
CA ASN A 153 -3.07 -9.73 -16.67
C ASN A 153 -4.45 -9.61 -17.35
N PHE A 154 -4.91 -8.38 -17.64
CA PHE A 154 -6.21 -8.06 -18.26
C PHE A 154 -7.44 -8.65 -17.55
N ARG A 155 -7.32 -8.98 -16.26
CA ARG A 155 -8.40 -9.59 -15.45
C ARG A 155 -8.72 -8.79 -14.22
N GLU A 156 -7.71 -8.14 -13.69
CA GLU A 156 -7.77 -7.43 -12.42
C GLU A 156 -7.50 -5.96 -12.61
N ILE A 157 -8.15 -5.17 -11.77
CA ILE A 157 -8.02 -3.72 -11.70
C ILE A 157 -7.41 -3.41 -10.34
N LYS A 158 -6.36 -2.59 -10.34
CA LYS A 158 -5.69 -2.12 -9.12
C LYS A 158 -6.67 -1.27 -8.27
N PRO A 159 -6.39 -1.09 -6.97
CA PRO A 159 -7.18 -0.20 -6.13
C PRO A 159 -7.32 1.20 -6.72
N LEU A 160 -8.48 1.83 -6.52
CA LEU A 160 -8.73 3.19 -7.00
C LEU A 160 -7.71 4.17 -6.40
N ASN A 161 -7.31 3.97 -5.14
CA ASN A 161 -6.29 4.77 -4.48
C ASN A 161 -4.88 4.62 -5.08
N ASP A 162 -4.64 3.58 -5.88
CA ASP A 162 -3.37 3.32 -6.59
C ASP A 162 -3.39 3.88 -8.03
N PHE A 163 -4.45 4.60 -8.42
CA PHE A 163 -4.52 5.26 -9.73
C PHE A 163 -3.51 6.42 -9.78
N LEU A 164 -2.66 6.43 -10.81
CA LEU A 164 -1.65 7.48 -11.03
C LEU A 164 -2.30 8.77 -11.51
N THR A 165 -3.34 8.64 -12.33
CA THR A 165 -4.15 9.75 -12.80
C THR A 165 -5.61 9.55 -12.41
N LYS A 166 -6.34 10.64 -12.17
CA LYS A 166 -7.79 10.54 -11.93
C LYS A 166 -8.47 10.09 -13.22
N PHE A 167 -9.39 9.12 -13.13
CA PHE A 167 -10.20 8.72 -14.29
C PHE A 167 -11.40 9.65 -14.53
N THR A 168 -11.68 10.57 -13.59
CA THR A 168 -12.66 11.65 -13.72
C THR A 168 -12.04 13.01 -13.33
N PRO A 169 -12.63 14.15 -13.74
CA PRO A 169 -12.05 15.46 -13.39
C PRO A 169 -12.09 15.78 -11.88
N THR A 170 -13.17 15.40 -11.18
CA THR A 170 -13.39 15.76 -9.77
C THR A 170 -13.71 14.53 -8.92
N LYS A 171 -13.35 14.57 -7.63
CA LYS A 171 -13.62 13.48 -6.69
C LYS A 171 -15.12 13.15 -6.54
N ILE A 172 -16.00 14.16 -6.60
CA ILE A 172 -17.46 13.93 -6.55
C ILE A 172 -17.91 13.06 -7.74
N LEU A 173 -17.39 13.34 -8.95
CA LEU A 173 -17.71 12.55 -10.13
C LEU A 173 -17.07 11.16 -10.08
N GLU A 174 -15.88 11.06 -9.49
CA GLU A 174 -15.19 9.79 -9.22
C GLU A 174 -16.04 8.86 -8.36
N GLU A 175 -16.51 9.35 -7.22
CA GLU A 175 -17.40 8.62 -6.31
C GLU A 175 -18.69 8.17 -7.03
N GLN A 176 -19.33 9.07 -7.78
CA GLN A 176 -20.54 8.76 -8.54
C GLN A 176 -20.32 7.67 -9.59
N TYR A 177 -19.23 7.76 -10.36
CA TYR A 177 -18.93 6.81 -11.44
C TYR A 177 -18.44 5.47 -10.90
N PHE A 178 -17.71 5.48 -9.79
CA PHE A 178 -17.30 4.26 -9.12
C PHE A 178 -18.49 3.51 -8.51
N SER A 179 -19.39 4.22 -7.81
CA SER A 179 -20.66 3.64 -7.35
C SER A 179 -21.53 3.16 -8.51
N PHE A 180 -21.54 3.85 -9.65
CA PHE A 180 -22.21 3.38 -10.86
C PHE A 180 -21.65 2.02 -11.30
N LEU A 181 -20.32 1.86 -11.33
CA LEU A 181 -19.69 0.60 -11.74
C LEU A 181 -20.04 -0.57 -10.80
N GLN A 182 -20.03 -0.33 -9.49
CA GLN A 182 -20.38 -1.33 -8.48
C GLN A 182 -21.86 -1.73 -8.57
N ASN A 183 -22.77 -0.74 -8.61
CA ASN A 183 -24.22 -0.98 -8.65
C ASN A 183 -24.69 -1.69 -9.93
N HIS A 184 -23.89 -1.66 -10.99
CA HIS A 184 -24.17 -2.35 -12.24
C HIS A 184 -23.37 -3.65 -12.40
N ASN A 185 -22.77 -4.19 -11.32
CA ASN A 185 -22.06 -5.48 -11.32
C ASN A 185 -20.87 -5.56 -12.30
N PHE A 186 -20.21 -4.43 -12.60
CA PHE A 186 -18.99 -4.44 -13.42
C PHE A 186 -17.76 -4.91 -12.65
N LEU A 187 -17.80 -4.82 -11.32
CA LEU A 187 -16.67 -5.04 -10.44
C LEU A 187 -17.06 -6.02 -9.34
N GLU A 188 -16.24 -7.04 -9.12
CA GLU A 188 -16.29 -7.89 -7.91
C GLU A 188 -14.97 -7.76 -7.15
N VAL A 189 -14.99 -7.86 -5.83
CA VAL A 189 -13.77 -7.77 -5.01
C VAL A 189 -12.86 -8.96 -5.33
N SER A 190 -11.64 -8.68 -5.77
CA SER A 190 -10.66 -9.72 -6.11
C SER A 190 -10.17 -10.43 -4.84
N PRO A 191 -10.00 -11.77 -4.88
CA PRO A 191 -9.34 -12.54 -3.82
C PRO A 191 -7.90 -12.09 -3.51
N HIS A 192 -7.27 -11.28 -4.38
CA HIS A 192 -5.96 -10.70 -4.16
C HIS A 192 -5.98 -9.39 -3.38
N THR A 193 -7.13 -8.97 -2.85
CA THR A 193 -7.27 -7.79 -1.99
C THR A 193 -6.60 -8.02 -0.63
N ASP A 194 -5.72 -7.08 -0.25
CA ASP A 194 -4.95 -7.11 0.99
C ASP A 194 -5.72 -6.49 2.18
N ASP A 195 -5.06 -6.43 3.34
CA ASP A 195 -5.65 -5.93 4.59
C ASP A 195 -5.99 -4.43 4.54
N ASN A 196 -5.47 -3.66 3.58
CA ASN A 196 -5.86 -2.26 3.42
C ASN A 196 -7.24 -2.15 2.77
N GLY A 197 -7.56 -3.06 1.84
CA GLY A 197 -8.86 -3.11 1.17
C GLY A 197 -9.94 -3.81 1.98
N LEU A 198 -9.60 -4.86 2.73
CA LEU A 198 -10.58 -5.61 3.50
C LEU A 198 -10.00 -6.05 4.85
N LEU A 199 -10.54 -5.51 5.94
CA LEU A 199 -10.19 -5.96 7.28
C LEU A 199 -11.17 -7.05 7.71
N ILE A 200 -10.68 -8.29 7.87
CA ILE A 200 -11.49 -9.41 8.37
C ILE A 200 -11.34 -9.44 9.90
N LEU A 201 -12.45 -9.22 10.60
CA LEU A 201 -12.47 -9.16 12.07
C LEU A 201 -12.70 -10.55 12.69
N ASP A 202 -13.50 -11.37 12.01
CA ASP A 202 -13.81 -12.73 12.44
C ASP A 202 -13.87 -13.68 11.23
N LEU A 203 -12.97 -14.68 11.24
CA LEU A 203 -12.90 -15.73 10.23
C LEU A 203 -14.06 -16.73 10.34
N GLU A 204 -14.62 -16.92 11.53
CA GLU A 204 -15.71 -17.85 11.80
C GLU A 204 -17.10 -17.22 11.56
N GLY A 205 -17.20 -15.89 11.51
CA GLY A 205 -18.47 -15.18 11.76
C GLY A 205 -18.80 -13.93 10.94
N LYS A 206 -18.31 -13.80 9.70
CA LYS A 206 -18.84 -12.87 8.65
C LYS A 206 -18.66 -11.36 8.89
N GLU A 207 -17.95 -10.93 9.93
CA GLU A 207 -17.66 -9.52 10.15
C GLU A 207 -16.38 -9.10 9.44
N ASP A 208 -16.54 -8.10 8.56
CA ASP A 208 -15.46 -7.44 7.87
C ASP A 208 -15.77 -5.95 7.67
N ILE A 209 -14.73 -5.20 7.36
CA ILE A 209 -14.82 -3.81 6.97
C ILE A 209 -14.18 -3.70 5.59
N LEU A 210 -15.00 -3.32 4.60
CA LEU A 210 -14.57 -3.11 3.23
C LEU A 210 -14.21 -1.64 3.03
N PHE A 211 -12.98 -1.39 2.57
CA PHE A 211 -12.50 -0.09 2.13
C PHE A 211 -12.38 -0.11 0.61
N GLU A 212 -13.45 0.30 -0.07
CA GLU A 212 -13.63 0.09 -1.51
C GLU A 212 -12.49 0.69 -2.35
N ASP A 213 -12.04 1.90 -2.02
CA ASP A 213 -10.94 2.57 -2.73
C ASP A 213 -9.60 1.81 -2.66
N TYR A 214 -9.44 0.92 -1.67
CA TYR A 214 -8.24 0.13 -1.41
C TYR A 214 -8.38 -1.32 -1.90
N CYS A 215 -9.53 -1.70 -2.45
CA CYS A 215 -9.78 -3.05 -2.94
C CYS A 215 -9.23 -3.27 -4.35
N ARG A 216 -8.75 -4.48 -4.62
CA ARG A 216 -8.56 -4.94 -6.00
C ARG A 216 -9.89 -5.45 -6.53
N TYR A 217 -10.13 -5.28 -7.83
CA TYR A 217 -11.37 -5.72 -8.45
C TYR A 217 -11.10 -6.69 -9.62
N ASN A 218 -11.90 -7.74 -9.75
CA ASN A 218 -11.99 -8.46 -11.02
C ASN A 218 -13.03 -7.76 -11.89
N LEU A 219 -12.78 -7.76 -13.21
CA LEU A 219 -13.75 -7.24 -14.17
C LEU A 219 -14.84 -8.28 -14.46
N CYS A 220 -16.09 -7.90 -14.18
CA CYS A 220 -17.29 -8.71 -14.41
C CYS A 220 -18.01 -8.22 -15.66
N ILE A 221 -17.59 -8.68 -16.84
CA ILE A 221 -18.26 -8.33 -18.10
C ILE A 221 -18.18 -9.47 -19.09
N LYS A 222 -19.23 -9.66 -19.89
CA LYS A 222 -19.27 -10.65 -20.98
C LYS A 222 -19.63 -9.99 -22.31
N SER A 223 -19.26 -10.66 -23.40
CA SER A 223 -19.69 -10.32 -24.76
C SER A 223 -20.35 -11.53 -25.38
N ARG A 224 -21.32 -11.28 -26.27
CA ARG A 224 -21.95 -12.35 -27.06
C ARG A 224 -21.05 -12.87 -28.17
N SER A 225 -20.12 -12.05 -28.63
CA SER A 225 -19.40 -12.26 -29.89
C SER A 225 -17.88 -12.29 -29.75
N LEU A 226 -17.34 -11.74 -28.67
CA LEU A 226 -15.91 -11.60 -28.45
C LEU A 226 -15.39 -12.51 -27.34
N ALA A 227 -14.21 -13.07 -27.59
CA ALA A 227 -13.38 -13.62 -26.54
C ALA A 227 -12.91 -12.50 -25.59
N THR A 228 -12.57 -12.87 -24.36
CA THR A 228 -12.23 -11.92 -23.27
C THR A 228 -11.14 -10.94 -23.67
N ASP A 229 -10.03 -11.41 -24.26
CA ASP A 229 -8.90 -10.57 -24.70
C ASP A 229 -9.34 -9.47 -25.69
N LYS A 230 -10.16 -9.83 -26.68
CA LYS A 230 -10.69 -8.88 -27.67
C LYS A 230 -11.70 -7.91 -27.05
N LEU A 231 -12.51 -8.38 -26.11
CA LEU A 231 -13.46 -7.54 -25.38
C LEU A 231 -12.72 -6.46 -24.58
N ILE A 232 -11.67 -6.83 -23.85
CA ILE A 232 -10.85 -5.88 -23.09
C ILE A 232 -10.25 -4.82 -24.00
N GLN A 233 -9.66 -5.24 -25.13
CA GLN A 233 -9.13 -4.30 -26.13
C GLN A 233 -10.21 -3.35 -26.65
N GLN A 234 -11.41 -3.85 -26.93
CA GLN A 234 -12.52 -3.02 -27.39
C GLN A 234 -12.95 -2.00 -26.34
N ILE A 235 -13.02 -2.38 -25.07
CA ILE A 235 -13.39 -1.46 -23.98
C ILE A 235 -12.37 -0.33 -23.82
N LEU A 236 -11.08 -0.62 -24.02
CA LEU A 236 -10.00 0.36 -23.90
C LEU A 236 -9.97 1.35 -25.08
N ILE A 237 -10.59 1.03 -26.22
CA ILE A 237 -10.62 1.89 -27.41
C ILE A 237 -11.79 2.88 -27.31
N PRO A 238 -11.58 4.18 -27.60
CA PRO A 238 -12.68 5.15 -27.62
C PRO A 238 -13.79 4.76 -28.60
N ILE A 239 -15.03 4.71 -28.10
CA ILE A 239 -16.21 4.32 -28.88
C ILE A 239 -16.88 5.58 -29.43
N LYS A 240 -17.06 5.61 -30.76
CA LYS A 240 -17.88 6.63 -31.39
C LYS A 240 -19.37 6.35 -31.10
N PRO A 241 -20.16 7.34 -30.68
CA PRO A 241 -21.58 7.15 -30.47
C PRO A 241 -22.27 6.83 -31.81
N THR A 242 -23.28 5.98 -31.76
CA THR A 242 -24.24 5.84 -32.87
C THR A 242 -25.15 7.07 -32.96
N GLU A 243 -25.93 7.19 -34.03
CA GLU A 243 -26.89 8.30 -34.19
C GLU A 243 -27.88 8.38 -33.01
N ASP A 244 -28.40 7.24 -32.55
CA ASP A 244 -29.31 7.15 -31.41
C ASP A 244 -28.63 7.46 -30.05
N GLU A 245 -27.30 7.38 -29.99
CA GLU A 245 -26.52 7.69 -28.78
C GLU A 245 -26.04 9.14 -28.73
N LEU A 246 -26.20 9.93 -29.80
CA LEU A 246 -25.64 11.29 -29.90
C LEU A 246 -26.13 12.22 -28.78
N GLU A 247 -27.41 12.17 -28.43
CA GLU A 247 -27.96 13.00 -27.35
C GLU A 247 -27.36 12.61 -25.99
N ASN A 248 -27.30 11.30 -25.70
CA ASN A 248 -26.68 10.79 -24.48
C ASN A 248 -25.18 11.10 -24.40
N ALA A 249 -24.48 11.03 -25.54
CA ALA A 249 -23.08 11.39 -25.65
C ALA A 249 -22.86 12.89 -25.41
N LEU A 250 -23.75 13.75 -25.92
CA LEU A 250 -23.70 15.19 -25.67
C LEU A 250 -23.94 15.51 -24.18
N LEU A 251 -24.93 14.87 -23.55
CA LEU A 251 -25.20 15.05 -22.11
C LEU A 251 -24.01 14.61 -21.25
N LEU A 252 -23.40 13.47 -21.59
CA LEU A 252 -22.20 12.99 -20.90
C LEU A 252 -21.02 13.95 -21.09
N TRP A 253 -20.81 14.45 -22.32
CA TRP A 253 -19.78 15.44 -22.58
C TRP A 253 -20.01 16.73 -21.78
N GLN A 254 -21.25 17.20 -21.68
CA GLN A 254 -21.59 18.38 -20.90
C GLN A 254 -21.31 18.18 -19.40
N GLU A 255 -21.68 17.02 -18.84
CA GLU A 255 -21.36 16.63 -17.45
C GLU A 255 -19.85 16.69 -17.21
N LEU A 256 -19.07 16.02 -18.07
CA LEU A 256 -17.61 16.01 -17.97
C LEU A 256 -17.00 17.41 -18.09
N ALA A 257 -17.44 18.20 -19.06
CA ALA A 257 -16.96 19.57 -19.29
C ALA A 257 -17.26 20.49 -18.10
N ILE A 258 -18.43 20.36 -17.45
CA ILE A 258 -18.77 21.11 -16.24
C ILE A 258 -17.77 20.75 -15.13
N HIS A 259 -17.55 19.45 -14.88
CA HIS A 259 -16.64 19.00 -13.84
C HIS A 259 -15.17 19.37 -14.14
N GLU A 260 -14.76 19.38 -15.40
CA GLU A 260 -13.44 19.84 -15.83
C GLU A 260 -13.23 21.35 -15.60
N CYS A 261 -14.27 22.16 -15.84
CA CYS A 261 -14.28 23.59 -15.52
C CYS A 261 -14.24 23.83 -14.01
N ILE A 262 -14.93 23.01 -13.22
CA ILE A 262 -14.92 23.10 -11.76
C ILE A 262 -13.56 22.74 -11.19
N ASP A 263 -12.92 21.67 -11.67
CA ASP A 263 -11.57 21.28 -11.21
C ASP A 263 -10.56 22.40 -11.49
N TYR A 264 -10.57 22.96 -12.70
CA TYR A 264 -9.71 24.10 -13.06
C TYR A 264 -10.01 25.36 -12.23
N TYR A 265 -11.29 25.67 -12.03
CA TYR A 265 -11.72 26.78 -11.16
C TYR A 265 -11.21 26.57 -9.74
N TRP A 266 -11.36 25.38 -9.18
CA TRP A 266 -10.95 25.05 -7.83
C TRP A 266 -9.45 25.22 -7.65
N VAL A 267 -8.64 24.64 -8.56
CA VAL A 267 -7.17 24.77 -8.54
C VAL A 267 -6.73 26.23 -8.68
N THR A 268 -7.35 26.98 -9.60
CA THR A 268 -6.98 28.39 -9.84
C THR A 268 -7.32 29.27 -8.66
N ILE A 269 -8.53 29.16 -8.11
CA ILE A 269 -8.99 30.02 -7.02
C ILE A 269 -8.36 29.60 -5.70
N ASP A 270 -8.22 28.32 -5.40
CA ASP A 270 -7.56 27.84 -4.17
C ASP A 270 -6.13 28.37 -4.07
N ARG A 271 -5.39 28.30 -5.19
CA ARG A 271 -4.02 28.82 -5.26
C ARG A 271 -3.90 30.33 -5.06
N LEU A 272 -4.90 31.10 -5.47
CA LEU A 272 -4.83 32.57 -5.49
C LEU A 272 -5.51 33.23 -4.29
N PHE A 273 -6.61 32.63 -3.82
CA PHE A 273 -7.55 33.23 -2.88
C PHE A 273 -8.00 32.27 -1.77
N GLY A 274 -7.48 31.03 -1.74
CA GLY A 274 -7.88 29.98 -0.80
C GLY A 274 -9.15 29.23 -1.22
N LYS A 275 -9.53 28.22 -0.43
CA LYS A 275 -10.52 27.20 -0.81
C LYS A 275 -11.87 27.80 -1.20
N PRO A 276 -12.27 27.74 -2.48
CA PRO A 276 -13.57 28.26 -2.90
C PRO A 276 -14.70 27.34 -2.40
N ARG A 277 -15.85 27.93 -2.07
CA ARG A 277 -17.10 27.19 -1.87
C ARG A 277 -17.74 26.93 -3.24
N VAL A 278 -17.67 25.69 -3.70
CA VAL A 278 -18.41 25.22 -4.88
C VAL A 278 -19.72 24.62 -4.39
N GLY A 279 -20.84 25.15 -4.87
CA GLY A 279 -22.18 24.63 -4.56
C GLY A 279 -23.10 24.70 -5.77
N GLU A 280 -24.39 24.45 -5.57
CA GLU A 280 -25.39 24.39 -6.66
C GLU A 280 -25.36 25.61 -7.58
N LYS A 281 -25.23 26.82 -7.02
CA LYS A 281 -25.13 28.05 -7.81
C LYS A 281 -23.96 28.02 -8.80
N THR A 282 -22.80 27.55 -8.34
CA THR A 282 -21.59 27.43 -9.16
C THR A 282 -21.79 26.40 -10.26
N LEU A 283 -22.36 25.24 -9.93
CA LEU A 283 -22.69 24.18 -10.88
C LEU A 283 -23.65 24.69 -11.98
N THR A 284 -24.71 25.41 -11.61
CA THR A 284 -25.65 26.00 -12.57
C THR A 284 -24.98 26.99 -13.51
N VAL A 285 -24.13 27.87 -13.00
CA VAL A 285 -23.38 28.83 -13.82
C VAL A 285 -22.47 28.11 -14.82
N PHE A 286 -21.72 27.10 -14.39
CA PHE A 286 -20.89 26.32 -15.31
C PHE A 286 -21.72 25.54 -16.32
N GLY A 287 -22.87 25.00 -15.91
CA GLY A 287 -23.82 24.34 -16.82
C GLY A 287 -24.32 25.27 -17.92
N ASP A 288 -24.59 26.53 -17.61
CA ASP A 288 -25.00 27.52 -18.61
C ASP A 288 -23.84 28.01 -19.49
N LEU A 289 -22.61 28.02 -18.96
CA LEU A 289 -21.42 28.36 -19.74
C LEU A 289 -21.06 27.28 -20.76
N VAL A 290 -21.07 25.99 -20.36
CA VAL A 290 -20.71 24.85 -21.24
C VAL A 290 -21.66 24.71 -22.42
N LYS A 291 -22.92 25.19 -22.29
CA LYS A 291 -23.87 25.26 -23.42
C LYS A 291 -23.49 26.29 -24.49
N LYS A 292 -22.66 27.29 -24.16
CA LYS A 292 -22.35 28.44 -25.02
C LYS A 292 -20.87 28.54 -25.41
N PHE A 293 -19.98 27.97 -24.60
CA PHE A 293 -18.54 28.13 -24.72
C PHE A 293 -17.84 26.78 -24.60
N SER A 294 -16.72 26.63 -25.30
CA SER A 294 -15.80 25.52 -25.11
C SER A 294 -15.12 25.58 -23.74
N VAL A 295 -14.66 24.44 -23.24
CA VAL A 295 -13.89 24.33 -21.98
C VAL A 295 -12.71 25.31 -21.97
N ALA A 296 -11.96 25.42 -23.08
CA ALA A 296 -10.84 26.36 -23.19
C ALA A 296 -11.25 27.84 -23.07
N GLN A 297 -12.41 28.21 -23.61
CA GLN A 297 -12.94 29.58 -23.45
C GLN A 297 -13.36 29.83 -22.00
N ILE A 298 -13.97 28.85 -21.33
CA ILE A 298 -14.34 28.96 -19.92
C ILE A 298 -13.08 29.09 -19.04
N TYR A 299 -12.02 28.33 -19.33
CA TYR A 299 -10.73 28.45 -18.65
C TYR A 299 -10.16 29.86 -18.80
N ASN A 300 -10.24 30.45 -20.00
CA ASN A 300 -9.80 31.81 -20.23
C ASN A 300 -10.63 32.82 -19.43
N ILE A 301 -11.96 32.65 -19.35
CA ILE A 301 -12.83 33.50 -18.53
C ILE A 301 -12.38 33.46 -17.06
N ILE A 302 -12.15 32.27 -16.50
CA ILE A 302 -11.69 32.08 -15.12
C ILE A 302 -10.34 32.75 -14.91
N PHE A 303 -9.38 32.50 -15.80
CA PHE A 303 -8.02 33.02 -15.73
C PHE A 303 -8.00 34.55 -15.81
N SER A 304 -8.67 35.12 -16.81
CA SER A 304 -8.74 36.57 -17.04
C SER A 304 -9.42 37.28 -15.86
N SER A 305 -10.51 36.72 -15.34
CA SER A 305 -11.22 37.28 -14.18
C SER A 305 -10.34 37.25 -12.92
N SER A 306 -9.63 36.14 -12.70
CA SER A 306 -8.74 35.98 -11.54
C SER A 306 -7.56 36.96 -11.58
N ASN A 307 -6.93 37.15 -12.74
CA ASN A 307 -5.87 38.14 -12.94
C ASN A 307 -6.34 39.57 -12.74
N TYR A 308 -7.55 39.88 -13.20
CA TYR A 308 -8.16 41.19 -12.97
C TYR A 308 -8.32 41.46 -11.47
N VAL A 309 -8.83 40.49 -10.70
CA VAL A 309 -8.99 40.63 -9.24
C VAL A 309 -7.63 40.81 -8.55
N LEU A 310 -6.61 40.02 -8.91
CA LEU A 310 -5.26 40.17 -8.34
C LEU A 310 -4.66 41.55 -8.63
N ARG A 311 -4.83 42.05 -9.86
CA ARG A 311 -4.38 43.38 -10.24
C ARG A 311 -5.09 44.44 -9.41
N TRP A 312 -6.42 44.33 -9.27
CA TRP A 312 -7.22 45.26 -8.48
C TRP A 312 -6.81 45.26 -7.00
N GLN A 313 -6.59 44.10 -6.39
CA GLN A 313 -6.10 43.98 -5.00
C GLN A 313 -4.74 44.66 -4.81
N ARG A 314 -3.81 44.49 -5.77
CA ARG A 314 -2.50 45.15 -5.74
C ARG A 314 -2.61 46.67 -5.87
N GLU A 315 -3.42 47.15 -6.81
CA GLU A 315 -3.62 48.58 -7.04
C GLU A 315 -4.24 49.28 -5.81
N HIS A 316 -5.08 48.57 -5.04
CA HIS A 316 -5.79 49.11 -3.88
C HIS A 316 -5.19 48.70 -2.53
N GLN A 317 -4.03 48.03 -2.51
CA GLN A 317 -3.33 47.55 -1.30
C GLN A 317 -4.21 46.70 -0.36
N ILE A 318 -5.13 45.92 -0.91
CA ILE A 318 -5.98 45.03 -0.13
C ILE A 318 -5.26 43.68 0.00
N THR A 319 -4.67 43.42 1.16
CA THR A 319 -4.15 42.09 1.50
C THR A 319 -5.31 41.18 1.88
N GLY A 320 -5.49 40.06 1.15
CA GLY A 320 -6.50 39.06 1.44
C GLY A 320 -6.39 38.54 2.88
N GLN A 321 -7.52 38.50 3.59
CA GLN A 321 -7.66 37.83 4.88
C GLN A 321 -7.72 36.32 4.70
#